data_AF-A0A2E0CJF1-F1
#
_entry.id   AF-A0A2E0CJF1-F1
#
_cell.length_a   1.000
_cell.length_b   1.000
_cell.length_c   1.000
_cell.angle_alpha   90.00
_cell.angle_beta   90.00
_cell.angle_gamma   90.00
#
_symmetry.space_group_name_H-M   'P 1'
#
loop_
_entity.id
_entity.type
_entity.pdbx_description
1 polymer ?
#
loop_
_entity_poly.entity_id
_entity_poly.type
_entity_poly.pdbx_seq_one_letter_code
_entity_poly.pdbx_strand_id
1 'polypeptide(L)'
;ALYGKGATHEGHGWATSNALGYSSDLDGFPYDPDKAAALWKSAGLDDSLTFKIWTWEAGAFPFLPQVAELMAADWKKNVGISVDIEVGDQAAIKQQWNNRSLPGDMLIRDNEARFDGTSITTGHYCNHDARWRVNEPETADGAARCDKIKEMALNHVVTGDEQWENFNTAYKFIRDESMHWGPFYANVPWGAGPRIADYKPWKLVPYFTASWSISLK
;
A
#
# COMPACT_ATOMS: atom_id res chain seq x y z
N ALA A 1 -24.96 -5.35 -12.84
CA ALA A 1 -23.63 -5.41 -13.50
C ALA A 1 -22.55 -5.43 -12.43
N LEU A 2 -21.41 -6.08 -12.68
CA LEU A 2 -20.24 -6.05 -11.80
C LEU A 2 -19.23 -5.06 -12.37
N TYR A 3 -18.94 -4.00 -11.62
CA TYR A 3 -17.92 -3.01 -11.96
C TYR A 3 -16.59 -3.38 -11.29
N GLY A 4 -15.46 -2.93 -11.83
CA GLY A 4 -14.16 -3.04 -11.16
C GLY A 4 -13.53 -4.43 -11.16
N LYS A 5 -13.48 -5.12 -12.30
CA LYS A 5 -12.71 -6.37 -12.42
C LYS A 5 -11.21 -6.09 -12.60
N GLY A 6 -10.38 -6.99 -12.09
CA GLY A 6 -8.93 -7.03 -12.37
C GLY A 6 -8.06 -6.41 -11.28
N ALA A 7 -6.81 -6.90 -11.26
CA ALA A 7 -5.70 -6.36 -10.50
C ALA A 7 -4.66 -5.83 -11.49
N THR A 8 -3.95 -4.78 -11.11
CA THR A 8 -2.90 -4.14 -11.91
C THR A 8 -1.61 -4.07 -11.10
N HIS A 9 -0.55 -4.61 -11.68
CA HIS A 9 0.80 -4.62 -11.10
C HIS A 9 1.61 -3.44 -11.66
N GLU A 10 1.19 -2.23 -11.29
CA GLU A 10 1.87 -0.96 -11.62
C GLU A 10 1.86 -0.07 -10.38
N GLY A 11 2.82 0.85 -10.31
CA GLY A 11 3.00 1.75 -9.19
C GLY A 11 3.57 1.09 -7.94
N HIS A 12 3.56 1.86 -6.85
CA HIS A 12 4.12 1.45 -5.57
C HIS A 12 3.30 2.00 -4.40
N GLY A 13 2.87 1.11 -3.50
CA GLY A 13 1.98 1.48 -2.40
C GLY A 13 0.67 2.08 -2.91
N TRP A 14 0.37 3.32 -2.51
CA TRP A 14 -0.82 4.06 -2.95
C TRP A 14 -0.61 4.89 -4.23
N ALA A 15 0.62 4.99 -4.75
CA ALA A 15 0.96 5.73 -5.97
C ALA A 15 0.63 4.90 -7.22
N THR A 16 -0.67 4.70 -7.47
CA THR A 16 -1.18 3.99 -8.66
C THR A 16 -1.07 4.84 -9.93
N SER A 17 -1.38 4.27 -11.10
CA SER A 17 -1.39 4.98 -12.39
C SER A 17 -2.31 6.21 -12.44
N ASN A 18 -3.27 6.32 -11.51
CA ASN A 18 -4.17 7.47 -11.40
C ASN A 18 -3.74 8.47 -10.32
N ALA A 19 -2.59 8.27 -9.66
CA ALA A 19 -2.08 9.17 -8.63
C ALA A 19 -1.29 10.33 -9.24
N LEU A 20 -1.35 11.48 -8.57
CA LEU A 20 -0.51 12.64 -8.82
C LEU A 20 0.96 12.26 -8.67
N GLY A 21 1.78 12.52 -9.69
CA GLY A 21 3.20 12.19 -9.73
C GLY A 21 3.53 10.73 -10.04
N TYR A 22 2.57 9.92 -10.50
CA TYR A 22 2.89 8.60 -11.01
C TYR A 22 3.79 8.66 -12.27
N SER A 23 4.76 7.76 -12.34
CA SER A 23 5.43 7.36 -13.59
C SER A 23 5.73 5.86 -13.54
N SER A 24 5.91 5.20 -14.68
CA SER A 24 6.28 3.77 -14.75
C SER A 24 7.61 3.47 -14.07
N ASP A 25 8.46 4.48 -13.87
CA ASP A 25 9.68 4.30 -13.09
C ASP A 25 9.35 3.84 -11.67
N LEU A 26 8.18 4.18 -11.12
CA LEU A 26 7.73 3.81 -9.78
C LEU A 26 7.25 2.36 -9.66
N ASP A 27 7.12 1.63 -10.75
CA ASP A 27 6.65 0.25 -10.71
C ASP A 27 7.51 -0.60 -9.76
N GLY A 28 6.89 -1.63 -9.19
CA GLY A 28 7.53 -2.50 -8.19
C GLY A 28 8.85 -3.10 -8.67
N PHE A 29 9.69 -3.50 -7.71
CA PHE A 29 10.94 -4.19 -8.02
C PHE A 29 10.67 -5.42 -8.90
N PRO A 30 11.51 -5.70 -9.91
CA PRO A 30 11.34 -6.87 -10.75
C PRO A 30 11.42 -8.13 -9.88
N TYR A 31 10.58 -9.12 -10.22
CA TYR A 31 10.63 -10.42 -9.58
C TYR A 31 11.92 -11.16 -9.95
N ASP A 32 12.88 -11.17 -9.03
CA ASP A 32 14.21 -11.77 -9.18
C ASP A 32 14.61 -12.54 -7.91
N PRO A 33 14.22 -13.83 -7.82
CA PRO A 33 14.52 -14.68 -6.66
C PRO A 33 16.01 -14.82 -6.36
N ASP A 34 16.85 -14.89 -7.39
CA ASP A 34 18.30 -15.06 -7.23
C ASP A 34 18.92 -13.82 -6.58
N LYS A 35 18.51 -12.63 -7.03
CA LYS A 35 18.92 -11.37 -6.42
C LYS A 35 18.37 -11.23 -5.00
N ALA A 36 17.13 -11.63 -4.74
CA ALA A 36 16.55 -11.61 -3.40
C ALA A 36 17.35 -12.51 -2.44
N ALA A 37 17.70 -13.74 -2.84
CA ALA A 37 18.52 -14.64 -2.05
C ALA A 37 19.94 -14.09 -1.81
N ALA A 38 20.55 -13.45 -2.81
CA ALA A 38 21.85 -12.81 -2.66
C ALA A 38 21.81 -11.65 -1.65
N LEU A 39 20.79 -10.80 -1.72
CA LEU A 39 20.58 -9.69 -0.77
C LEU A 39 20.35 -10.23 0.65
N TRP A 40 19.50 -11.25 0.81
CA TRP A 40 19.23 -11.91 2.10
C TRP A 40 20.51 -12.38 2.78
N LYS A 41 21.34 -13.11 2.03
CA LYS A 41 22.63 -13.61 2.51
C LYS A 41 23.61 -12.46 2.82
N SER A 42 23.66 -11.43 1.97
CA SER A 42 24.57 -10.29 2.17
C SER A 42 24.23 -9.46 3.41
N ALA A 43 22.95 -9.44 3.80
CA ALA A 43 22.47 -8.83 5.03
C ALA A 43 22.80 -9.67 6.28
N GLY A 44 23.39 -10.87 6.12
CA GLY A 44 23.66 -11.80 7.22
C GLY A 44 22.41 -12.47 7.77
N LEU A 45 21.32 -12.50 7.01
CA LEU A 45 20.07 -13.17 7.37
C LEU A 45 20.09 -14.62 6.88
N ASP A 46 19.41 -15.49 7.63
CA ASP A 46 19.24 -16.91 7.32
C ASP A 46 17.78 -17.35 7.56
N ASP A 47 17.54 -18.66 7.58
CA ASP A 47 16.21 -19.28 7.76
C ASP A 47 15.74 -19.29 9.23
N SER A 48 16.54 -18.77 10.16
CA SER A 48 16.15 -18.63 11.58
C SER A 48 15.25 -17.42 11.85
N LEU A 49 15.10 -16.51 10.87
CA LEU A 49 14.23 -15.35 11.02
C LEU A 49 12.77 -15.78 11.14
N THR A 50 12.13 -15.39 12.25
CA THR A 50 10.72 -15.66 12.52
C THR A 50 9.96 -14.35 12.71
N PHE A 51 8.86 -14.20 11.99
CA PHE A 51 7.86 -13.15 12.19
C PHE A 51 6.50 -13.60 11.66
N LYS A 52 5.45 -12.85 12.01
CA LYS A 52 4.09 -13.12 11.57
C LYS A 52 3.63 -12.15 10.50
N ILE A 53 2.76 -12.64 9.61
CA ILE A 53 1.95 -11.82 8.73
C ILE A 53 0.56 -11.73 9.33
N TRP A 54 0.16 -10.53 9.73
CA TRP A 54 -1.19 -10.24 10.20
C TRP A 54 -2.06 -9.80 9.02
N THR A 55 -3.26 -10.34 8.94
CA THR A 55 -4.24 -9.95 7.92
C THR A 55 -5.68 -10.28 8.33
N TRP A 56 -6.65 -9.98 7.48
CA TRP A 56 -8.08 -10.23 7.70
C TRP A 56 -8.79 -10.44 6.36
N GLU A 57 -10.03 -10.90 6.42
CA GLU A 57 -10.92 -10.93 5.26
C GLU A 57 -11.41 -9.51 4.95
N ALA A 58 -10.83 -8.87 3.93
CA ALA A 58 -11.17 -7.50 3.57
C ALA A 58 -12.47 -7.43 2.75
N GLY A 59 -13.36 -6.50 3.13
CA GLY A 59 -14.63 -6.32 2.41
C GLY A 59 -14.49 -5.66 1.04
N ALA A 60 -13.49 -4.79 0.87
CA ALA A 60 -13.29 -4.02 -0.37
C ALA A 60 -12.32 -4.70 -1.35
N PHE A 61 -11.52 -5.65 -0.87
CA PHE A 61 -10.47 -6.31 -1.64
C PHE A 61 -10.53 -7.82 -1.40
N PRO A 62 -10.89 -8.62 -2.42
CA PRO A 62 -11.06 -10.05 -2.23
C PRO A 62 -9.71 -10.75 -2.05
N PHE A 63 -9.71 -11.84 -1.31
CA PHE A 63 -8.60 -12.79 -1.19
C PHE A 63 -7.32 -12.23 -0.55
N LEU A 64 -7.46 -11.29 0.39
CA LEU A 64 -6.31 -10.72 1.09
C LEU A 64 -5.48 -11.78 1.87
N PRO A 65 -6.09 -12.78 2.56
CA PRO A 65 -5.32 -13.88 3.16
C PRO A 65 -4.52 -14.70 2.14
N GLN A 66 -5.06 -14.95 0.95
CA GLN A 66 -4.38 -15.70 -0.11
C GLN A 66 -3.18 -14.94 -0.69
N VAL A 67 -3.21 -13.60 -0.65
CA VAL A 67 -2.01 -12.79 -0.96
C VAL A 67 -0.90 -13.07 0.06
N ALA A 68 -1.24 -13.13 1.36
CA ALA A 68 -0.28 -13.47 2.41
C ALA A 68 0.29 -14.88 2.25
N GLU A 69 -0.57 -15.86 1.91
CA GLU A 69 -0.16 -17.24 1.65
C GLU A 69 0.80 -17.35 0.46
N LEU A 70 0.51 -16.62 -0.63
CA LEU A 70 1.39 -16.58 -1.80
C LEU A 70 2.77 -16.02 -1.45
N MET A 71 2.82 -14.93 -0.68
CA MET A 71 4.09 -14.33 -0.24
C MET A 71 4.88 -15.28 0.68
N ALA A 72 4.22 -15.89 1.66
CA ALA A 72 4.85 -16.84 2.57
C ALA A 72 5.43 -18.04 1.82
N ALA A 73 4.70 -18.57 0.83
CA ALA A 73 5.15 -19.66 -0.01
C ALA A 73 6.37 -19.26 -0.87
N ASP A 74 6.36 -18.05 -1.43
CA ASP A 74 7.44 -17.55 -2.26
C ASP A 74 8.73 -17.31 -1.46
N TRP A 75 8.62 -16.70 -0.28
CA TRP A 75 9.75 -16.51 0.63
C TRP A 75 10.34 -17.84 1.11
N LYS A 76 9.50 -18.81 1.47
CA LYS A 76 9.98 -20.15 1.83
C LYS A 76 10.75 -20.81 0.69
N LYS A 77 10.25 -20.68 -0.53
CA LYS A 77 10.87 -21.26 -1.72
C LYS A 77 12.21 -20.60 -2.07
N ASN A 78 12.27 -19.26 -2.01
CA ASN A 78 13.37 -18.50 -2.61
C ASN A 78 14.44 -18.07 -1.59
N VAL A 79 14.08 -17.86 -0.33
CA VAL A 79 15.02 -17.44 0.73
C VAL A 79 14.95 -18.30 2.00
N GLY A 80 14.13 -19.35 2.02
CA GLY A 80 14.12 -20.39 3.06
C GLY A 80 13.31 -20.05 4.31
N ILE A 81 12.86 -18.80 4.49
CA ILE A 81 12.12 -18.39 5.69
C ILE A 81 10.70 -18.96 5.73
N SER A 82 10.26 -19.36 6.92
CA SER A 82 8.87 -19.74 7.17
C SER A 82 8.23 -18.70 8.08
N VAL A 83 7.11 -18.13 7.62
CA VAL A 83 6.36 -17.08 8.33
C VAL A 83 4.97 -17.59 8.64
N ASP A 84 4.48 -17.30 9.85
CA ASP A 84 3.12 -17.65 10.24
C ASP A 84 2.14 -16.59 9.76
N ILE A 85 0.94 -17.00 9.35
CA ILE A 85 -0.12 -16.08 8.92
C ILE A 85 -1.23 -16.07 9.97
N GLU A 86 -1.51 -14.90 10.51
CA GLU A 86 -2.58 -14.67 11.48
C GLU A 86 -3.74 -13.93 10.80
N VAL A 87 -4.80 -14.68 10.50
CA VAL A 87 -6.05 -14.12 9.97
C VAL A 87 -7.01 -13.90 11.15
N GLY A 88 -7.43 -12.65 11.35
CA GLY A 88 -8.28 -12.31 12.50
C GLY A 88 -9.27 -11.18 12.24
N ASP A 89 -9.86 -10.70 13.32
CA ASP A 89 -10.77 -9.55 13.27
C ASP A 89 -10.01 -8.27 12.89
N GLN A 90 -10.52 -7.57 11.88
CA GLN A 90 -9.90 -6.36 11.34
C GLN A 90 -9.72 -5.27 12.41
N ALA A 91 -10.71 -5.05 13.27
CA ALA A 91 -10.65 -3.97 14.27
C ALA A 91 -9.62 -4.28 15.35
N ALA A 92 -9.61 -5.54 15.84
CA ALA A 92 -8.65 -6.01 16.82
C ALA A 92 -7.20 -5.96 16.30
N ILE A 93 -6.95 -6.41 15.08
CA ILE A 93 -5.61 -6.35 14.47
C ILE A 93 -5.19 -4.90 14.25
N LYS A 94 -6.07 -4.04 13.70
CA LYS A 94 -5.79 -2.60 13.54
C LYS A 94 -5.48 -1.93 14.87
N GLN A 95 -6.15 -2.31 15.96
CA GLN A 95 -5.86 -1.81 17.30
C GLN A 95 -4.48 -2.25 17.80
N GLN A 96 -4.11 -3.53 17.63
CA GLN A 96 -2.78 -4.03 18.00
C GLN A 96 -1.67 -3.36 17.20
N TRP A 97 -1.84 -3.26 15.88
CA TRP A 97 -0.96 -2.49 14.99
C TRP A 97 -0.85 -1.05 15.48
N ASN A 98 -1.97 -0.41 15.86
CA ASN A 98 -2.02 0.98 16.34
C ASN A 98 -1.38 1.15 17.70
N ASN A 99 -1.24 0.10 18.48
CA ASN A 99 -0.64 0.18 19.80
C ASN A 99 0.80 -0.32 19.82
N ARG A 100 1.40 -0.58 18.65
CA ARG A 100 2.76 -1.12 18.50
C ARG A 100 2.94 -2.45 19.23
N SER A 101 1.87 -3.24 19.30
CA SER A 101 1.90 -4.55 19.97
C SER A 101 2.43 -5.67 19.07
N LEU A 102 2.76 -5.37 17.82
CA LEU A 102 3.23 -6.31 16.79
C LEU A 102 4.62 -5.92 16.25
N PRO A 103 5.65 -5.69 17.10
CA PRO A 103 6.96 -5.24 16.63
C PRO A 103 7.65 -6.34 15.82
N GLY A 104 8.24 -5.98 14.67
CA GLY A 104 8.96 -6.92 13.80
C GLY A 104 8.05 -7.79 12.92
N ASP A 105 6.74 -7.80 13.16
CA ASP A 105 5.76 -8.47 12.32
C ASP A 105 5.34 -7.60 11.13
N MET A 106 4.75 -8.24 10.12
CA MET A 106 4.21 -7.57 8.93
C MET A 106 2.68 -7.50 8.99
N LEU A 107 2.11 -6.39 8.48
CA LEU A 107 0.68 -6.26 8.24
C LEU A 107 0.40 -6.19 6.74
N ILE A 108 -0.41 -7.13 6.23
CA ILE A 108 -0.99 -7.04 4.89
C ILE A 108 -2.43 -6.58 5.01
N ARG A 109 -2.73 -5.45 4.35
CA ARG A 109 -4.03 -4.78 4.41
C ARG A 109 -4.39 -4.14 3.09
N ASP A 110 -5.67 -3.98 2.86
CA ASP A 110 -6.19 -3.09 1.84
C ASP A 110 -6.07 -1.61 2.26
N ASN A 111 -5.93 -0.75 1.27
CA ASN A 111 -6.01 0.70 1.39
C ASN A 111 -6.46 1.31 0.05
N GLU A 112 -6.91 2.55 0.11
CA GLU A 112 -7.48 3.25 -1.04
C GLU A 112 -6.38 3.96 -1.85
N ALA A 113 -6.49 3.87 -3.18
CA ALA A 113 -5.79 4.76 -4.08
C ALA A 113 -6.40 6.17 -4.02
N ARG A 114 -5.57 7.20 -4.23
CA ARG A 114 -5.97 8.61 -4.22
C ARG A 114 -5.29 9.32 -5.38
N PHE A 115 -5.92 10.38 -5.89
CA PHE A 115 -5.28 11.26 -6.86
C PHE A 115 -4.20 12.07 -6.13
N ASP A 116 -4.62 12.86 -5.14
CA ASP A 116 -3.70 13.60 -4.27
C ASP A 116 -3.26 12.71 -3.09
N GLY A 117 -1.97 12.38 -3.07
CA GLY A 117 -1.33 11.56 -2.05
C GLY A 117 -0.75 12.35 -0.86
N THR A 118 -0.92 13.68 -0.78
CA THR A 118 -0.28 14.54 0.22
C THR A 118 -0.48 14.01 1.64
N SER A 119 -1.74 13.79 2.03
CA SER A 119 -2.11 13.43 3.40
C SER A 119 -1.59 12.05 3.78
N ILE A 120 -1.69 11.06 2.89
CA ILE A 120 -1.19 9.71 3.19
C ILE A 120 0.34 9.69 3.21
N THR A 121 1.00 10.39 2.29
CA THR A 121 2.46 10.43 2.23
C THR A 121 3.04 11.07 3.49
N THR A 122 2.49 12.20 3.92
CA THR A 122 3.01 12.88 5.12
C THR A 122 2.52 12.25 6.42
N GLY A 123 1.26 11.82 6.45
CA GLY A 123 0.67 11.18 7.62
C GLY A 123 1.26 9.80 7.91
N HIS A 124 1.63 9.03 6.87
CA HIS A 124 2.17 7.68 7.04
C HIS A 124 3.65 7.67 7.44
N TYR A 125 4.46 8.59 6.90
CA TYR A 125 5.90 8.63 7.16
C TYR A 125 6.32 9.62 8.24
N CYS A 126 5.56 10.70 8.49
CA CYS A 126 6.04 11.83 9.28
C CYS A 126 5.20 12.18 10.51
N ASN A 127 4.09 11.48 10.75
CA ASN A 127 3.24 11.76 11.89
C ASN A 127 3.82 11.09 13.17
N HIS A 128 4.31 11.90 14.10
CA HIS A 128 4.79 11.43 15.40
C HIS A 128 3.67 10.82 16.26
N ASP A 129 2.41 11.21 16.07
CA ASP A 129 1.30 10.65 16.85
C ASP A 129 0.71 9.39 16.22
N ALA A 130 0.92 9.22 14.90
CA ALA A 130 0.58 7.96 14.24
C ALA A 130 1.47 6.87 14.78
N ARG A 131 0.88 5.80 15.30
CA ARG A 131 1.63 4.69 15.89
C ARG A 131 1.99 3.61 14.86
N TRP A 132 1.37 3.64 13.67
CA TRP A 132 1.61 2.79 12.49
C TRP A 132 2.77 3.29 11.62
N ARG A 133 3.99 3.34 12.15
CA ARG A 133 5.06 4.02 11.41
C ARG A 133 5.93 3.03 10.63
N VAL A 134 6.05 3.32 9.35
CA VAL A 134 7.02 2.79 8.38
C VAL A 134 8.33 3.62 8.39
N ASN A 135 8.42 4.57 9.31
CA ASN A 135 9.55 5.46 9.56
C ASN A 135 9.63 5.79 11.06
N GLU A 136 10.80 6.12 11.60
CA GLU A 136 10.95 6.54 13.00
C GLU A 136 11.26 8.04 13.09
N PRO A 137 10.27 8.95 12.90
CA PRO A 137 10.48 10.40 12.83
C PRO A 137 11.11 11.02 14.10
N GLU A 138 11.09 10.31 15.23
CA GLU A 138 11.76 10.70 16.48
C GLU A 138 13.28 10.51 16.46
N THR A 139 13.79 9.69 15.55
CA THR A 139 15.23 9.48 15.34
C THR A 139 15.78 10.53 14.38
N ALA A 140 17.08 10.81 14.44
CA ALA A 140 17.72 11.76 13.53
C ALA A 140 17.53 11.35 12.05
N ASP A 141 17.72 10.07 11.73
CA ASP A 141 17.57 9.56 10.37
C ASP A 141 16.11 9.62 9.91
N GLY A 142 15.17 9.20 10.75
CA GLY A 142 13.76 9.26 10.41
C GLY A 142 13.25 10.69 10.28
N ALA A 143 13.72 11.64 11.09
CA ALA A 143 13.43 13.06 10.94
C ALA A 143 13.95 13.61 9.61
N ALA A 144 15.19 13.27 9.23
CA ALA A 144 15.76 13.67 7.94
C ALA A 144 14.95 13.11 6.75
N ARG A 145 14.49 11.85 6.82
CA ARG A 145 13.56 11.28 5.82
C ARG A 145 12.25 12.05 5.78
N CYS A 146 11.70 12.42 6.94
CA CYS A 146 10.47 13.19 7.01
C CYS A 146 10.59 14.55 6.36
N ASP A 147 11.67 15.28 6.63
CA ASP A 147 11.90 16.61 6.09
C ASP A 147 11.98 16.54 4.56
N LYS A 148 12.71 15.57 4.02
CA LYS A 148 12.78 15.32 2.58
C LYS A 148 11.38 15.02 2.00
N ILE A 149 10.62 14.10 2.61
CA ILE A 149 9.26 13.76 2.15
C ILE A 149 8.33 14.98 2.20
N LYS A 150 8.39 15.78 3.27
CA LYS A 150 7.56 16.99 3.43
C LYS A 150 7.93 18.05 2.39
N GLU A 151 9.22 18.30 2.18
CA GLU A 151 9.70 19.26 1.18
C GLU A 151 9.12 18.97 -0.21
N MET A 152 9.11 17.69 -0.60
CA MET A 152 8.59 17.28 -1.91
C MET A 152 7.06 17.18 -1.93
N ALA A 153 6.42 16.55 -0.94
CA ALA A 153 4.99 16.21 -0.99
C ALA A 153 4.05 17.28 -0.43
N LEU A 154 4.52 18.25 0.36
CA LEU A 154 3.68 19.31 0.98
C LEU A 154 3.81 20.68 0.34
N ASN A 155 4.53 20.82 -0.78
CA ASN A 155 4.69 22.10 -1.44
C ASN A 155 3.40 22.54 -2.16
N HIS A 156 2.38 22.87 -1.38
CA HIS A 156 1.02 23.23 -1.80
C HIS A 156 0.94 24.58 -2.53
N VAL A 157 2.04 25.35 -2.55
CA VAL A 157 2.14 26.58 -3.35
C VAL A 157 2.57 26.31 -4.80
N VAL A 158 3.01 25.09 -5.10
CA VAL A 158 3.39 24.65 -6.44
C VAL A 158 2.22 23.95 -7.13
N THR A 159 1.96 24.34 -8.37
CA THR A 159 0.87 23.80 -9.21
C THR A 159 1.40 23.44 -10.60
N GLY A 160 0.71 22.55 -11.31
CA GLY A 160 1.12 22.15 -12.67
C GLY A 160 2.25 21.13 -12.65
N ASP A 161 3.09 21.12 -13.68
CA ASP A 161 4.10 20.07 -13.91
C ASP A 161 5.09 19.91 -12.75
N GLU A 162 5.50 21.01 -12.13
CA GLU A 162 6.40 20.99 -10.97
C GLU A 162 5.77 20.25 -9.78
N GLN A 163 4.45 20.29 -9.61
CA GLN A 163 3.75 19.51 -8.58
C GLN A 163 3.84 18.00 -8.89
N TRP A 164 3.66 17.62 -10.15
CA TRP A 164 3.79 16.23 -10.59
C TRP A 164 5.22 15.70 -10.37
N GLU A 165 6.23 16.49 -10.72
CA GLU A 165 7.64 16.13 -10.54
C GLU A 165 8.01 15.98 -9.06
N ASN A 166 7.53 16.88 -8.20
CA ASN A 166 7.75 16.81 -6.76
C ASN A 166 7.16 15.53 -6.15
N PHE A 167 5.91 15.19 -6.51
CA PHE A 167 5.31 13.93 -6.06
C PHE A 167 6.04 12.70 -6.60
N ASN A 168 6.45 12.72 -7.88
CA ASN A 168 7.21 11.62 -8.47
C ASN A 168 8.53 11.39 -7.72
N THR A 169 9.24 12.47 -7.41
CA THR A 169 10.49 12.43 -6.65
C THR A 169 10.28 11.89 -5.24
N ALA A 170 9.19 12.31 -4.56
CA ALA A 170 8.83 11.79 -3.25
C ALA A 170 8.57 10.28 -3.27
N TYR A 171 7.78 9.81 -4.23
CA TYR A 171 7.47 8.38 -4.35
C TYR A 171 8.68 7.55 -4.73
N LYS A 172 9.57 8.06 -5.59
CA LYS A 172 10.84 7.39 -5.94
C LYS A 172 11.71 7.24 -4.70
N PHE A 173 11.86 8.31 -3.91
CA PHE A 173 12.60 8.25 -2.65
C PHE A 173 12.03 7.21 -1.68
N ILE A 174 10.71 7.21 -1.47
CA ILE A 174 10.02 6.24 -0.59
C ILE A 174 10.22 4.80 -1.08
N ARG A 175 10.12 4.57 -2.39
CA ARG A 175 10.32 3.25 -3.01
C ARG A 175 11.76 2.79 -2.83
N ASP A 176 12.74 3.66 -3.09
CA ASP A 176 14.16 3.32 -3.02
C ASP A 176 14.61 3.00 -1.59
N GLU A 177 14.04 3.70 -0.59
CA GLU A 177 14.23 3.37 0.84
C GLU A 177 13.48 2.09 1.25
N SER A 178 12.64 1.51 0.37
CA SER A 178 11.85 0.28 0.62
C SER A 178 11.00 0.34 1.90
N MET A 179 10.51 1.53 2.25
CA MET A 179 9.78 1.78 3.52
C MET A 179 8.37 1.17 3.51
N HIS A 180 7.84 0.88 2.33
CA HIS A 180 6.54 0.28 2.14
C HIS A 180 6.59 -0.63 0.91
N TRP A 181 5.66 -1.56 0.83
CA TRP A 181 5.51 -2.41 -0.34
C TRP A 181 4.03 -2.70 -0.59
N GLY A 182 3.62 -2.61 -1.85
CA GLY A 182 2.27 -2.94 -2.30
C GLY A 182 2.37 -3.85 -3.53
N PRO A 183 1.79 -5.06 -3.51
CA PRO A 183 1.97 -6.03 -4.60
C PRO A 183 1.21 -5.63 -5.87
N PHE A 184 0.08 -4.94 -5.73
CA PHE A 184 -0.76 -4.49 -6.83
C PHE A 184 -1.87 -3.59 -6.29
N TYR A 185 -2.57 -2.89 -7.17
CA TYR A 185 -3.87 -2.30 -6.87
C TYR A 185 -4.97 -3.03 -7.63
N ALA A 186 -6.19 -3.02 -7.10
CA ALA A 186 -7.35 -3.59 -7.77
C ALA A 186 -8.51 -2.60 -7.73
N ASN A 187 -9.44 -2.76 -8.67
CA ASN A 187 -10.68 -2.02 -8.60
C ASN A 187 -11.60 -2.66 -7.55
N VAL A 188 -12.29 -1.84 -6.75
CA VAL A 188 -13.29 -2.33 -5.80
C VAL A 188 -14.51 -2.84 -6.57
N PRO A 189 -14.94 -4.10 -6.37
CA PRO A 189 -16.09 -4.63 -7.07
C PRO A 189 -17.40 -4.06 -6.55
N TRP A 190 -18.23 -3.50 -7.43
CA TRP A 190 -19.58 -3.03 -7.09
C TRP A 190 -20.66 -3.79 -7.84
N GLY A 191 -21.64 -4.30 -7.09
CA GLY A 191 -22.86 -4.90 -7.63
C GLY A 191 -24.02 -3.90 -7.63
N ALA A 192 -24.61 -3.64 -8.79
CA ALA A 192 -25.86 -2.89 -8.91
C ALA A 192 -27.05 -3.84 -9.13
N GLY A 193 -28.15 -3.61 -8.39
CA GLY A 193 -29.38 -4.41 -8.50
C GLY A 193 -30.01 -4.35 -9.89
N PRO A 194 -30.83 -5.34 -10.29
CA PRO A 194 -31.29 -5.51 -11.67
C PRO A 194 -32.16 -4.36 -12.19
N ARG A 195 -32.80 -3.59 -11.29
CA ARG A 195 -33.62 -2.41 -11.60
C ARG A 195 -32.81 -1.17 -11.98
N ILE A 196 -31.53 -1.13 -11.65
CA ILE A 196 -30.67 0.02 -11.92
C ILE A 196 -30.28 0.00 -13.41
N ALA A 197 -30.48 1.10 -14.12
CA ALA A 197 -30.23 1.19 -15.54
C ALA A 197 -28.80 1.67 -15.89
N ASP A 198 -28.23 2.60 -15.12
CA ASP A 198 -27.12 3.44 -15.58
C ASP A 198 -26.06 3.79 -14.51
N TYR A 199 -26.00 3.07 -13.40
CA TYR A 199 -25.03 3.39 -12.34
C TYR A 199 -23.58 3.39 -12.84
N LYS A 200 -22.85 4.47 -12.54
CA LYS A 200 -21.43 4.65 -12.83
C LYS A 200 -20.71 5.18 -11.59
N PRO A 201 -19.93 4.34 -10.87
CA PRO A 201 -19.17 4.82 -9.72
C PRO A 201 -18.08 5.79 -10.16
N TRP A 202 -17.76 6.75 -9.29
CA TRP A 202 -16.57 7.58 -9.46
C TRP A 202 -15.28 6.75 -9.31
N LYS A 203 -14.20 7.20 -9.95
CA LYS A 203 -12.87 6.61 -9.76
C LYS A 203 -12.25 7.08 -8.44
N LEU A 204 -11.34 6.28 -7.87
CA LEU A 204 -10.57 6.63 -6.67
C LEU A 204 -11.40 6.87 -5.39
N VAL A 205 -12.56 6.21 -5.29
CA VAL A 205 -13.39 6.21 -4.08
C VAL A 205 -13.91 4.80 -3.81
N PRO A 206 -13.76 4.29 -2.57
CA PRO A 206 -14.14 2.93 -2.21
C PRO A 206 -15.58 2.81 -1.71
N TYR A 207 -16.39 3.87 -1.83
CA TYR A 207 -17.76 3.93 -1.34
C TYR A 207 -18.73 4.28 -2.47
N PHE A 208 -20.01 4.00 -2.22
CA PHE A 208 -21.09 4.29 -3.14
C PHE A 208 -21.17 5.80 -3.42
N THR A 209 -21.15 6.16 -4.70
CA THR A 209 -21.11 7.55 -5.19
C THR A 209 -22.24 7.83 -6.17
N ALA A 210 -22.48 9.11 -6.49
CA ALA A 210 -23.37 9.55 -7.56
C ALA A 210 -24.80 8.96 -7.53
N SER A 211 -25.37 8.77 -6.33
CA SER A 211 -26.71 8.17 -6.19
C SER A 211 -27.81 8.94 -6.94
N TRP A 212 -27.65 10.26 -7.08
CA TRP A 212 -28.57 11.14 -7.78
C TRP A 212 -28.54 11.00 -9.31
N SER A 213 -27.53 10.33 -9.89
CA SER A 213 -27.44 10.11 -11.33
C SER A 213 -28.08 8.79 -11.76
N ILE A 214 -28.69 8.06 -10.83
CA ILE A 214 -29.23 6.73 -11.08
C ILE A 214 -30.65 6.84 -11.64
N SER A 215 -30.89 6.14 -12.75
CA SER A 215 -32.22 5.84 -13.27
C SER A 215 -32.57 4.36 -13.10
N LEU A 216 -33.88 4.09 -13.05
CA LEU A 216 -34.43 2.74 -12.98
C LEU A 216 -34.94 2.30 -14.34
N LYS A 217 -34.92 0.99 -14.58
CA LYS A 217 -35.57 0.34 -15.72
C LYS A 217 -37.08 0.27 -15.56
#